data_AF-A0A8T7IWJ8-F1
#
_entry.id   AF-A0A8T7IWJ8-F1
#
_cell.length_a   1.000
_cell.length_b   1.000
_cell.length_c   1.000
_cell.angle_alpha   90.00
_cell.angle_beta   90.00
_cell.angle_gamma   90.00
#
_symmetry.space_group_name_H-M   'P 1'
#
loop_
_entity.id
_entity.type
_entity.pdbx_description
1 polymer ?
#
loop_
_entity_poly.entity_id
_entity_poly.type
_entity_poly.pdbx_seq_one_letter_code
_entity_poly.pdbx_strand_id
1 'polypeptide(L)'
;MKRFAPLLYLSLFAFQVGADESLHTSLKVNFDQHFDSERFEIEEASMGPKFFISGIEPKEPLSSTSVSAVAEQFAQLNAELFQTQAPLLLISDTQRGNVRHLRFSNSILGLPVYGSDLRFHFRNGELIAANGHSSTLSPATYQYMSQWTSPEELRNDLLDRHDALDQALQSYGGLQPFDILNENTLVFDDAPHVRHEAEITIRRGATRLLVSIDALTGHVISIEDRINLHRPLPVWGVQQ
;
A
#
# COMPACT_ATOMS: atom_id res chain seq x y z
N MET A 1 -6.49 -7.71 -44.31
CA MET A 1 -5.82 -8.92 -43.80
C MET A 1 -4.48 -8.52 -43.19
N LYS A 2 -4.43 -8.31 -41.87
CA LYS A 2 -3.18 -8.00 -41.15
C LYS A 2 -2.64 -9.30 -40.57
N ARG A 3 -1.36 -9.58 -40.85
CA ARG A 3 -0.65 -10.79 -40.44
C ARG A 3 -0.37 -10.71 -38.94
N PHE A 4 -0.85 -11.69 -38.19
CA PHE A 4 -0.39 -11.97 -36.82
C PHE A 4 1.04 -12.51 -36.90
N ALA A 5 1.97 -11.88 -36.19
CA ALA A 5 3.22 -12.51 -35.83
C ALA A 5 2.98 -13.31 -34.54
N PRO A 6 3.37 -14.59 -34.46
CA PRO A 6 3.22 -15.38 -33.25
C PRO A 6 4.25 -14.90 -32.23
N LEU A 7 3.77 -14.41 -31.09
CA LEU A 7 4.60 -14.29 -29.89
C LEU A 7 4.86 -15.70 -29.38
N LEU A 8 6.08 -16.15 -29.60
CA LEU A 8 6.62 -17.40 -29.11
C LEU A 8 6.63 -17.34 -27.57
N TYR A 9 5.70 -18.03 -26.94
CA TYR A 9 5.72 -18.27 -25.50
C TYR A 9 6.84 -19.27 -25.22
N LEU A 10 7.95 -18.80 -24.66
CA LEU A 10 8.96 -19.68 -24.08
C LEU A 10 8.67 -19.81 -22.58
N SER A 11 7.92 -20.84 -22.24
CA SER A 11 7.77 -21.33 -20.87
C SER A 11 8.98 -22.20 -20.51
N LEU A 12 9.86 -21.69 -19.65
CA LEU A 12 10.76 -22.46 -18.78
C LEU A 12 10.95 -21.54 -17.56
N PHE A 13 10.51 -21.88 -16.35
CA PHE A 13 10.82 -23.09 -15.60
C PHE A 13 9.61 -23.63 -14.84
N ALA A 14 9.32 -24.92 -15.03
CA ALA A 14 8.69 -25.70 -13.99
C ALA A 14 9.75 -26.00 -12.93
N PHE A 15 9.60 -25.43 -11.74
CA PHE A 15 10.29 -25.92 -10.55
C PHE A 15 9.25 -26.66 -9.70
N GLN A 16 9.15 -27.96 -9.95
CA GLN A 16 8.40 -28.86 -9.10
C GLN A 16 9.37 -29.31 -8.00
N VAL A 17 9.28 -28.68 -6.83
CA VAL A 17 9.93 -29.19 -5.62
C VAL A 17 8.84 -29.89 -4.83
N GLY A 18 8.99 -31.21 -4.71
CA GLY A 18 8.14 -32.02 -3.86
C GLY A 18 8.18 -31.52 -2.42
N ALA A 19 7.10 -31.80 -1.70
CA ALA A 19 6.95 -31.55 -0.28
C ALA A 19 8.20 -32.00 0.48
N ASP A 20 9.00 -31.04 0.94
CA ASP A 20 9.98 -31.25 1.98
C ASP A 20 9.95 -30.00 2.88
N GLU A 21 9.48 -30.18 4.11
CA GLU A 21 9.21 -29.14 5.12
C GLU A 21 10.49 -28.53 5.73
N SER A 22 11.65 -28.82 5.17
CA SER A 22 12.92 -28.33 5.69
C SER A 22 13.93 -28.11 4.58
N LEU A 23 14.01 -26.90 4.01
CA LEU A 23 15.22 -26.43 3.31
C LEU A 23 15.13 -24.92 3.05
N HIS A 24 15.89 -24.17 3.86
CA HIS A 24 16.13 -22.73 3.71
C HIS A 24 17.05 -22.48 2.51
N THR A 25 16.59 -21.70 1.52
CA THR A 25 17.41 -21.33 0.36
C THR A 25 17.47 -19.81 0.23
N SER A 26 18.69 -19.24 0.32
CA SER A 26 18.95 -17.80 0.20
C SER A 26 19.35 -17.43 -1.23
N LEU A 27 18.76 -16.39 -1.82
CA LEU A 27 19.23 -15.75 -3.04
C LEU A 27 20.18 -14.59 -2.70
N LYS A 28 21.40 -14.60 -3.25
CA LYS A 28 22.35 -13.48 -3.18
C LYS A 28 22.36 -12.74 -4.50
N VAL A 29 22.14 -11.43 -4.45
CA VAL A 29 22.36 -10.52 -5.60
C VAL A 29 23.54 -9.62 -5.24
N ASN A 30 24.48 -9.48 -6.18
CA ASN A 30 25.75 -8.79 -5.99
C ASN A 30 25.67 -7.44 -6.72
N PHE A 31 25.80 -6.33 -5.98
CA PHE A 31 25.93 -4.98 -6.57
C PHE A 31 27.15 -4.27 -5.96
N ASP A 32 27.78 -3.42 -6.78
CA ASP A 32 29.21 -3.14 -6.78
C ASP A 32 29.71 -2.09 -5.74
N GLN A 33 30.89 -2.40 -5.20
CA GLN A 33 31.96 -1.65 -4.50
C GLN A 33 31.74 -0.42 -3.59
N HIS A 34 30.60 0.28 -3.56
CA HIS A 34 30.46 1.54 -2.77
C HIS A 34 29.37 1.49 -1.68
N PHE A 35 28.83 0.30 -1.41
CA PHE A 35 27.77 0.11 -0.41
C PHE A 35 28.24 -0.98 0.55
N ASP A 36 28.50 -0.63 1.80
CA ASP A 36 28.97 -1.59 2.78
C ASP A 36 27.83 -1.92 3.78
N SER A 37 27.56 -3.21 3.88
CA SER A 37 26.22 -3.79 3.94
C SER A 37 26.04 -4.59 5.23
N GLU A 38 26.21 -3.95 6.38
CA GLU A 38 26.34 -4.74 7.61
C GLU A 38 25.04 -5.05 8.34
N ARG A 39 23.87 -4.52 7.95
CA ARG A 39 22.60 -4.93 8.60
C ARG A 39 21.37 -4.84 7.69
N PHE A 40 20.97 -5.98 7.12
CA PHE A 40 19.58 -6.25 6.73
C PHE A 40 19.22 -7.67 7.14
N GLU A 41 18.29 -7.79 8.09
CA GLU A 41 17.59 -9.03 8.42
C GLU A 41 16.23 -9.02 7.73
N ILE A 42 15.93 -10.10 7.01
CA ILE A 42 14.64 -10.35 6.35
C ILE A 42 14.06 -11.60 7.02
N GLU A 43 12.90 -11.46 7.68
CA GLU A 43 12.13 -12.58 8.22
C GLU A 43 10.90 -12.83 7.33
N GLU A 44 10.67 -14.09 6.96
CA GLU A 44 9.54 -14.52 6.14
C GLU A 44 8.40 -15.00 7.05
N ALA A 45 7.20 -14.42 6.89
CA ALA A 45 5.97 -14.93 7.51
C ALA A 45 4.93 -15.19 6.42
N SER A 46 4.45 -16.42 6.38
CA SER A 46 3.48 -16.95 5.42
C SER A 46 2.26 -16.03 5.19
N MET A 47 2.08 -15.63 3.93
CA MET A 47 0.92 -15.04 3.21
C MET A 47 1.39 -13.82 2.39
N GLY A 48 1.75 -14.09 1.12
CA GLY A 48 2.32 -13.13 0.16
C GLY A 48 3.79 -12.78 0.43
N PRO A 49 4.60 -12.47 -0.61
CA PRO A 49 5.98 -12.02 -0.38
C PRO A 49 5.94 -10.65 0.29
N LYS A 50 6.20 -10.61 1.60
CA LYS A 50 6.31 -9.36 2.36
C LYS A 50 7.76 -8.95 2.46
N PHE A 51 8.14 -7.86 1.78
CA PHE A 51 9.48 -7.28 1.90
C PHE A 51 9.51 -6.22 2.99
N PHE A 52 10.39 -6.40 3.96
CA PHE A 52 10.69 -5.42 4.99
C PHE A 52 12.01 -4.73 4.64
N ILE A 53 11.97 -3.42 4.40
CA ILE A 53 13.18 -2.60 4.34
C ILE A 53 13.33 -1.98 5.73
N SER A 54 14.41 -2.33 6.43
CA SER A 54 14.73 -1.78 7.76
C SER A 54 16.20 -1.39 7.80
N GLY A 55 16.50 -0.11 7.98
CA GLY A 55 17.85 0.33 8.36
C GLY A 55 18.86 0.54 7.24
N ILE A 56 18.48 1.10 6.08
CA ILE A 56 19.46 1.60 5.10
C ILE A 56 20.09 2.91 5.58
N GLU A 57 21.21 2.79 6.29
CA GLU A 57 22.19 3.87 6.44
C GLU A 57 23.18 3.80 5.24
N PRO A 58 23.20 4.78 4.33
CA PRO A 58 24.18 4.80 3.27
C PRO A 58 25.57 5.04 3.85
N LYS A 59 26.56 4.21 3.46
CA LYS A 59 27.94 4.33 3.97
C LYS A 59 28.73 5.50 3.39
N GLU A 60 28.19 6.15 2.36
CA GLU A 60 28.68 7.45 1.88
C GLU A 60 27.51 8.43 1.74
N PRO A 61 27.72 9.73 2.02
CA PRO A 61 26.70 10.74 1.77
C PRO A 61 26.31 10.72 0.28
N LEU A 62 25.06 10.36 0.00
CA LEU A 62 24.48 10.53 -1.34
C LEU A 62 24.48 12.03 -1.64
N SER A 63 25.53 12.49 -2.32
CA SER A 63 25.75 13.89 -2.59
C SER A 63 24.57 14.44 -3.41
N SER A 64 23.78 15.31 -2.77
CA SER A 64 22.74 16.15 -3.38
C SER A 64 21.85 15.48 -4.43
N THR A 65 21.49 14.20 -4.26
CA THR A 65 20.53 13.57 -5.17
C THR A 65 19.18 14.24 -4.92
N SER A 66 18.59 14.84 -5.96
CA SER A 66 17.27 15.45 -5.82
C SER A 66 16.28 14.37 -5.37
N VAL A 67 15.25 14.75 -4.60
CA VAL A 67 14.19 13.82 -4.18
C VAL A 67 13.59 13.06 -5.38
N SER A 68 13.52 13.72 -6.53
CA SER A 68 13.13 13.11 -7.81
C SER A 68 14.04 11.95 -8.21
N ALA A 69 15.36 12.10 -8.09
CA ALA A 69 16.31 11.05 -8.44
C ALA A 69 16.24 9.83 -7.51
N VAL A 70 15.94 10.01 -6.22
CA VAL A 70 15.72 8.87 -5.30
C VAL A 70 14.40 8.16 -5.61
N ALA A 71 13.33 8.92 -5.90
CA ALA A 71 12.06 8.35 -6.33
C ALA A 71 12.19 7.60 -7.66
N GLU A 72 12.96 8.14 -8.61
CA GLU A 72 13.27 7.49 -9.89
C GLU A 72 14.11 6.22 -9.72
N GLN A 73 15.18 6.26 -8.91
CA GLN A 73 16.00 5.09 -8.62
C GLN A 73 15.20 4.00 -7.93
N PHE A 74 14.34 4.36 -6.97
CA PHE A 74 13.49 3.38 -6.32
C PHE A 74 12.42 2.85 -7.28
N ALA A 75 11.82 3.69 -8.13
CA ALA A 75 10.87 3.25 -9.14
C ALA A 75 11.53 2.28 -10.14
N GLN A 76 12.77 2.54 -10.55
CA GLN A 76 13.58 1.64 -11.39
C GLN A 76 13.86 0.32 -10.66
N LEU A 77 14.36 0.39 -9.42
CA LEU A 77 14.60 -0.79 -8.60
C LEU A 77 13.33 -1.61 -8.37
N ASN A 78 12.20 -0.95 -8.16
CA ASN A 78 10.91 -1.61 -7.97
C ASN A 78 10.47 -2.32 -9.26
N ALA A 79 10.62 -1.66 -10.42
CA ALA A 79 10.33 -2.25 -11.72
C ALA A 79 11.24 -3.45 -12.03
N GLU A 80 12.52 -3.38 -11.68
CA GLU A 80 13.51 -4.45 -11.90
C GLU A 80 13.32 -5.63 -10.95
N LEU A 81 13.11 -5.38 -9.65
CA LEU A 81 13.05 -6.43 -8.64
C LEU A 81 11.71 -7.15 -8.60
N PHE A 82 10.61 -6.42 -8.78
CA PHE A 82 9.29 -6.98 -8.53
C PHE A 82 8.51 -7.26 -9.81
N GLN A 83 9.03 -6.86 -10.98
CA GLN A 83 8.29 -6.85 -12.25
C GLN A 83 6.91 -6.15 -12.12
N THR A 84 6.70 -5.41 -11.03
CA THR A 84 5.46 -4.71 -10.76
C THR A 84 5.61 -3.34 -11.37
N GLN A 85 4.80 -3.07 -12.38
CA GLN A 85 4.70 -1.77 -13.01
C GLN A 85 3.94 -0.75 -12.16
N ALA A 86 3.65 -1.07 -10.89
CA ALA A 86 2.88 -0.19 -10.01
C ALA A 86 3.72 1.06 -9.72
N PRO A 87 3.33 2.25 -10.21
CA PRO A 87 4.06 3.48 -9.90
C PRO A 87 4.04 3.75 -8.39
N LEU A 88 5.10 4.35 -7.87
CA LEU A 88 5.08 4.88 -6.51
C LEU A 88 4.29 6.19 -6.48
N LEU A 89 3.40 6.30 -5.51
CA LEU A 89 2.67 7.52 -5.20
C LEU A 89 3.27 8.17 -3.95
N LEU A 90 3.68 9.44 -4.03
CA LEU A 90 4.09 10.22 -2.86
C LEU A 90 2.85 10.54 -2.01
N ILE A 91 2.80 9.98 -0.81
CA ILE A 91 1.70 10.11 0.16
C ILE A 91 1.91 11.31 1.08
N SER A 92 3.14 11.56 1.52
CA SER A 92 3.45 12.71 2.37
C SER A 92 4.87 13.18 2.19
N ASP A 93 5.06 14.49 2.26
CA ASP A 93 6.36 15.15 2.30
C ASP A 93 6.32 16.18 3.43
N THR A 94 7.06 15.88 4.50
CA THR A 94 7.08 16.72 5.69
C THR A 94 8.51 17.06 6.06
N GLN A 95 8.75 18.25 6.59
CA GLN A 95 10.07 18.69 7.03
C GLN A 95 10.02 19.17 8.48
N ARG A 96 10.96 18.69 9.30
CA ARG A 96 11.15 19.10 10.68
C ARG A 96 12.62 19.46 10.92
N GLY A 97 12.88 20.77 11.00
CA GLY A 97 14.24 21.29 11.06
C GLY A 97 14.99 20.95 9.77
N ASN A 98 16.12 20.26 9.91
CA ASN A 98 16.91 19.81 8.77
C ASN A 98 16.60 18.38 8.31
N VAL A 99 15.57 17.74 8.89
CA VAL A 99 15.13 16.39 8.50
C VAL A 99 13.87 16.48 7.64
N ARG A 100 13.90 15.87 6.44
CA ARG A 100 12.75 15.72 5.54
C ARG A 100 12.29 14.26 5.53
N HIS A 101 11.01 14.02 5.68
CA HIS A 101 10.37 12.72 5.71
C HIS A 101 9.47 12.59 4.49
N LEU A 102 9.79 11.64 3.61
CA LEU A 102 8.98 11.28 2.47
C LEU A 102 8.29 9.94 2.74
N ARG A 103 7.03 9.83 2.37
CA ARG A 103 6.26 8.60 2.44
C ARG A 103 5.70 8.30 1.07
N PHE A 104 5.89 7.08 0.59
CA PHE A 104 5.38 6.58 -0.67
C PHE A 104 4.53 5.33 -0.44
N SER A 105 3.72 5.00 -1.43
CA SER A 105 2.97 3.74 -1.50
C SER A 105 3.02 3.24 -2.93
N ASN A 106 3.03 1.92 -3.13
CA ASN A 106 2.69 1.36 -4.42
C ASN A 106 1.31 1.86 -4.82
N SER A 107 1.11 2.13 -6.10
CA SER A 107 -0.17 2.61 -6.59
C SER A 107 -0.57 1.93 -7.89
N ILE A 108 -1.86 1.88 -8.13
CA ILE A 108 -2.46 1.46 -9.38
C ILE A 108 -3.56 2.44 -9.73
N LEU A 109 -3.52 2.97 -10.96
CA LEU A 109 -4.42 4.04 -11.41
C LEU A 109 -4.46 5.25 -10.46
N GLY A 110 -3.32 5.59 -9.84
CA GLY A 110 -3.18 6.73 -8.94
C GLY A 110 -3.78 6.53 -7.54
N LEU A 111 -4.27 5.33 -7.21
CA LEU A 111 -4.69 4.98 -5.86
C LEU A 111 -3.59 4.23 -5.10
N PRO A 112 -3.29 4.59 -3.85
CA PRO A 112 -2.37 3.84 -3.01
C PRO A 112 -2.88 2.42 -2.72
N VAL A 113 -1.95 1.47 -2.61
CA VAL A 113 -2.22 0.09 -2.25
C VAL A 113 -2.11 -0.06 -0.74
N TYR A 114 -3.15 -0.59 -0.11
CA TYR A 114 -3.16 -0.88 1.32
C TYR A 114 -2.01 -1.81 1.71
N GLY A 115 -1.39 -1.54 2.86
CA GLY A 115 -0.22 -2.26 3.33
C GLY A 115 1.10 -1.77 2.72
N SER A 116 1.08 -1.09 1.57
CA SER A 116 2.29 -0.50 1.00
C SER A 116 2.58 0.87 1.62
N ASP A 117 3.69 0.95 2.36
CA ASP A 117 4.16 2.15 3.05
C ASP A 117 5.68 2.18 3.06
N LEU A 118 6.26 2.96 2.16
CA LEU A 118 7.70 3.17 2.03
C LEU A 118 8.05 4.55 2.58
N ARG A 119 9.06 4.63 3.43
CA ARG A 119 9.42 5.85 4.16
C ARG A 119 10.89 6.15 3.94
N PHE A 120 11.19 7.38 3.54
CA PHE A 120 12.55 7.86 3.35
C PHE A 120 12.78 9.08 4.21
N HIS A 121 13.91 9.10 4.88
CA HIS A 121 14.31 10.16 5.79
C HIS A 121 15.58 10.78 5.25
N PHE A 122 15.58 12.10 5.07
CA PHE A 122 16.73 12.86 4.61
C PHE A 122 17.15 13.85 5.67
N ARG A 123 18.45 14.07 5.87
CA ARG A 123 19.00 15.14 6.72
C ARG A 123 19.94 15.99 5.89
N ASN A 124 19.71 17.31 5.87
CA ASN A 124 20.49 18.24 5.03
C ASN A 124 20.55 17.83 3.54
N GLY A 125 19.51 17.14 3.04
CA GLY A 125 19.46 16.65 1.66
C GLY A 125 20.05 15.25 1.43
N GLU A 126 20.69 14.66 2.43
CA GLU A 126 21.28 13.30 2.34
C GLU A 126 20.30 12.27 2.90
N LEU A 127 20.11 11.13 2.23
CA LEU A 127 19.30 10.02 2.76
C LEU A 127 19.99 9.46 4.01
N ILE A 128 19.26 9.36 5.12
CA ILE A 128 19.76 8.82 6.40
C ILE A 128 19.05 7.55 6.85
N ALA A 129 17.84 7.29 6.35
CA ALA A 129 17.14 6.05 6.60
C ALA A 129 16.09 5.81 5.51
N ALA A 130 15.93 4.54 5.12
CA ALA A 130 14.78 4.08 4.37
C ALA A 130 14.16 2.89 5.12
N ASN A 131 12.85 2.95 5.34
CA ASN A 131 12.10 1.94 6.07
C ASN A 131 10.78 1.66 5.36
N GLY A 132 10.16 0.51 5.62
CA GLY A 132 8.77 0.28 5.25
C GLY A 132 8.51 -1.04 4.57
N HIS A 133 7.32 -1.12 3.97
CA HIS A 133 6.81 -2.33 3.34
C HIS A 133 6.30 -2.00 1.92
N SER A 134 6.77 -2.76 0.93
CA SER A 134 6.20 -2.78 -0.41
C SER A 134 5.35 -4.03 -0.55
N SER A 135 4.09 -3.86 -0.97
CA SER A 135 3.18 -4.99 -1.19
C SER A 135 3.16 -5.32 -2.69
N THR A 136 3.55 -6.53 -3.05
CA THR A 136 3.38 -7.05 -4.41
C THR A 136 1.90 -7.31 -4.64
N LEU A 137 1.33 -6.67 -5.66
CA LEU A 137 -0.06 -6.91 -6.04
C LEU A 137 -0.22 -8.32 -6.62
N SER A 138 -1.27 -9.02 -6.19
CA SER A 138 -1.66 -10.30 -6.75
C SER A 138 -2.16 -10.15 -8.20
N PRO A 139 -2.06 -11.20 -9.02
CA PRO A 139 -2.67 -11.21 -10.36
C PRO A 139 -4.17 -10.91 -10.35
N ALA A 140 -4.87 -11.32 -9.29
CA ALA A 140 -6.30 -11.06 -9.12
C ALA A 140 -6.59 -9.56 -8.98
N THR A 141 -5.75 -8.82 -8.24
CA THR A 141 -5.87 -7.36 -8.13
C THR A 141 -5.56 -6.65 -9.44
N TYR A 142 -4.54 -7.09 -10.18
CA TYR A 142 -4.29 -6.55 -11.52
C TYR A 142 -5.47 -6.80 -12.46
N GLN A 143 -6.04 -8.00 -12.46
CA GLN A 143 -7.21 -8.33 -13.25
C GLN A 143 -8.42 -7.48 -12.85
N TYR A 144 -8.69 -7.33 -11.55
CA TYR A 144 -9.77 -6.48 -11.06
C TYR A 144 -9.61 -5.02 -11.50
N MET A 145 -8.42 -4.45 -11.33
CA MET A 145 -8.13 -3.06 -11.68
C MET A 145 -8.08 -2.83 -13.20
N SER A 146 -7.94 -3.88 -14.01
CA SER A 146 -7.92 -3.76 -15.48
C SER A 146 -9.29 -3.39 -16.10
N GLN A 147 -10.35 -3.34 -15.29
CA GLN A 147 -11.67 -2.83 -15.70
C GLN A 147 -11.63 -1.33 -16.06
N TRP A 148 -10.66 -0.59 -15.53
CA TRP A 148 -10.47 0.82 -15.83
C TRP A 148 -9.18 1.02 -16.61
N THR A 149 -9.25 1.87 -17.63
CA THR A 149 -8.12 2.18 -18.51
C THR A 149 -7.34 3.41 -18.05
N SER A 150 -7.93 4.24 -17.18
CA SER A 150 -7.29 5.44 -16.65
C SER A 150 -7.73 5.76 -15.20
N PRO A 151 -6.95 6.58 -14.47
CA PRO A 151 -7.35 7.12 -13.18
C PRO A 151 -8.67 7.91 -13.21
N GLU A 152 -8.94 8.62 -14.31
CA GLU A 152 -10.17 9.40 -14.48
C GLU A 152 -11.40 8.52 -14.64
N GLU A 153 -11.29 7.42 -15.39
CA GLU A 153 -12.37 6.45 -15.55
C GLU A 153 -12.74 5.82 -14.21
N LEU A 154 -11.73 5.34 -13.46
CA LEU A 154 -11.92 4.83 -12.10
C LEU A 154 -12.59 5.88 -11.21
N ARG A 155 -12.10 7.12 -11.19
CA ARG A 155 -12.64 8.19 -10.34
C ARG A 155 -14.12 8.47 -10.61
N ASN A 156 -14.57 8.36 -11.86
CA ASN A 156 -15.98 8.59 -12.21
C ASN A 156 -16.91 7.47 -11.74
N ASP A 157 -16.38 6.26 -11.55
CA ASP A 157 -17.14 5.12 -11.05
C ASP A 157 -17.15 5.03 -9.51
N LEU A 158 -16.18 5.67 -8.84
CA LEU A 158 -16.17 5.74 -7.39
C LEU A 158 -17.30 6.64 -6.87
N LEU A 159 -17.93 6.23 -5.77
CA LEU A 159 -18.83 7.09 -5.00
C LEU A 159 -18.05 8.24 -4.37
N ASP A 160 -18.74 9.36 -4.12
CA ASP A 160 -18.16 10.41 -3.29
C ASP A 160 -17.94 9.87 -1.87
N ARG A 161 -16.77 10.16 -1.30
CA ARG A 161 -16.37 9.62 0.01
C ARG A 161 -17.27 10.08 1.13
N HIS A 162 -17.66 11.35 1.11
CA HIS A 162 -18.47 11.93 2.17
C HIS A 162 -19.88 11.36 2.10
N ASP A 163 -20.45 11.29 0.90
CA ASP A 163 -21.77 10.68 0.69
C ASP A 163 -21.80 9.20 1.07
N ALA A 164 -20.76 8.44 0.70
CA ALA A 164 -20.64 7.02 1.06
C ALA A 164 -20.52 6.84 2.59
N LEU A 165 -19.74 7.69 3.26
CA LEU A 165 -19.58 7.66 4.72
C LEU A 165 -20.87 8.03 5.45
N ASP A 166 -21.58 9.06 4.99
CA ASP A 166 -22.86 9.46 5.57
C ASP A 166 -23.92 8.36 5.41
N GLN A 167 -24.02 7.74 4.23
CA GLN A 167 -24.91 6.60 4.00
C GLN A 167 -24.56 5.41 4.91
N ALA A 168 -23.26 5.08 5.02
CA ALA A 168 -22.76 4.03 5.89
C ALA A 168 -23.16 4.26 7.36
N LEU A 169 -22.93 5.46 7.88
CA LEU A 169 -23.22 5.79 9.28
C LEU A 169 -24.72 5.96 9.56
N GLN A 170 -25.50 6.37 8.56
CA GLN A 170 -26.96 6.39 8.65
C GLN A 170 -27.52 4.98 8.80
N SER A 171 -26.97 4.01 8.06
CA SER A 171 -27.35 2.59 8.18
C SER A 171 -26.98 1.98 9.53
N TYR A 172 -25.97 2.54 10.20
CA TYR A 172 -25.44 2.07 11.48
C TYR A 172 -26.03 2.84 12.69
N GLY A 173 -27.33 3.15 12.64
CA GLY A 173 -28.04 3.79 13.75
C GLY A 173 -27.92 5.31 13.80
N GLY A 174 -27.52 5.96 12.70
CA GLY A 174 -27.48 7.42 12.59
C GLY A 174 -26.41 8.05 13.49
N LEU A 175 -25.17 7.58 13.38
CA LEU A 175 -24.02 8.06 14.17
C LEU A 175 -23.60 9.48 13.76
N GLN A 176 -24.42 10.47 14.11
CA GLN A 176 -24.20 11.90 13.88
C GLN A 176 -24.35 12.68 15.21
N PRO A 177 -23.61 13.78 15.41
CA PRO A 177 -22.52 14.27 14.57
C PRO A 177 -21.22 13.48 14.75
N PHE A 178 -20.37 13.49 13.73
CA PHE A 178 -19.00 12.96 13.79
C PHE A 178 -17.99 13.96 13.22
N ASP A 179 -16.73 13.81 13.65
CA ASP A 179 -15.60 14.55 13.09
C ASP A 179 -14.69 13.58 12.33
N ILE A 180 -14.32 13.90 11.10
CA ILE A 180 -13.36 13.12 10.29
C ILE A 180 -11.95 13.49 10.73
N LEU A 181 -11.18 12.50 11.16
CA LEU A 181 -9.75 12.65 11.51
C LEU A 181 -8.84 12.38 10.31
N ASN A 182 -9.20 11.38 9.50
CA ASN A 182 -8.42 10.94 8.34
C ASN A 182 -9.36 10.24 7.35
N GLU A 183 -9.08 10.37 6.06
CA GLU A 183 -9.83 9.69 5.01
C GLU A 183 -8.88 9.29 3.87
N ASN A 184 -9.04 8.07 3.37
CA ASN A 184 -8.21 7.53 2.29
C ASN A 184 -9.06 6.71 1.34
N THR A 185 -8.68 6.69 0.07
CA THR A 185 -9.18 5.72 -0.91
C THR A 185 -8.02 4.81 -1.28
N LEU A 186 -8.19 3.51 -1.10
CA LEU A 186 -7.09 2.53 -1.17
C LEU A 186 -7.51 1.30 -1.97
N VAL A 187 -6.54 0.65 -2.62
CA VAL A 187 -6.71 -0.67 -3.24
C VAL A 187 -6.27 -1.75 -2.25
N PHE A 188 -7.09 -2.77 -2.08
CA PHE A 188 -6.81 -3.91 -1.21
C PHE A 188 -6.50 -5.16 -2.03
N ASP A 189 -5.51 -5.95 -1.60
CA ASP A 189 -5.03 -7.13 -2.35
C ASP A 189 -5.57 -8.46 -1.81
N ASP A 190 -5.93 -8.52 -0.52
CA ASP A 190 -6.45 -9.71 0.16
C ASP A 190 -7.83 -10.13 -0.37
N ALA A 191 -8.64 -9.14 -0.71
CA ALA A 191 -9.83 -9.24 -1.54
C ALA A 191 -9.74 -8.04 -2.51
N PRO A 192 -9.60 -8.28 -3.83
CA PRO A 192 -9.44 -7.20 -4.80
C PRO A 192 -10.64 -6.26 -4.86
N HIS A 193 -10.50 -5.08 -4.23
CA HIS A 193 -11.47 -3.99 -4.34
C HIS A 193 -10.86 -2.64 -3.94
N VAL A 194 -11.58 -1.57 -4.27
CA VAL A 194 -11.27 -0.21 -3.83
C VAL A 194 -12.12 0.12 -2.60
N ARG A 195 -11.49 0.59 -1.52
CA ARG A 195 -12.18 1.01 -0.29
C ARG A 195 -12.00 2.49 -0.02
N HIS A 196 -13.05 3.11 0.52
CA HIS A 196 -12.92 4.32 1.32
C HIS A 196 -12.71 3.92 2.77
N GLU A 197 -11.60 4.35 3.36
CA GLU A 197 -11.35 4.23 4.80
C GLU A 197 -11.43 5.62 5.43
N ALA A 198 -12.32 5.76 6.40
CA ALA A 198 -12.47 6.98 7.18
C ALA A 198 -12.25 6.68 8.66
N GLU A 199 -11.33 7.41 9.27
CA GLU A 199 -11.18 7.42 10.71
C GLU A 199 -11.95 8.62 11.26
N ILE A 200 -12.94 8.35 12.10
CA ILE A 200 -13.85 9.36 12.64
C ILE A 200 -13.85 9.34 14.16
N THR A 201 -14.33 10.43 14.76
CA THR A 201 -14.72 10.44 16.18
C THR A 201 -16.17 10.81 16.34
N ILE A 202 -16.81 10.17 17.33
CA ILE A 202 -18.18 10.46 17.72
C ILE A 202 -18.24 10.84 19.19
N ARG A 203 -19.33 11.51 19.60
CA ARG A 203 -19.58 11.91 21.00
C ARG A 203 -18.44 12.75 21.59
N ARG A 204 -17.95 13.73 20.83
CA ARG A 204 -16.84 14.63 21.22
C ARG A 204 -15.53 13.88 21.54
N GLY A 205 -15.17 12.90 20.72
CA GLY A 205 -13.90 12.18 20.85
C GLY A 205 -13.92 10.96 21.78
N ALA A 206 -15.05 10.65 22.42
CA ALA A 206 -15.14 9.50 23.34
C ALA A 206 -15.01 8.14 22.65
N THR A 207 -15.32 8.08 21.34
CA THR A 207 -15.19 6.87 20.53
C THR A 207 -14.53 7.26 19.21
N ARG A 208 -13.56 6.44 18.78
CA ARG A 208 -12.84 6.60 17.52
C ARG A 208 -13.10 5.38 16.67
N LEU A 209 -13.67 5.58 15.49
CA LEU A 209 -14.05 4.50 14.61
C LEU A 209 -13.18 4.52 13.35
N LEU A 210 -12.76 3.36 12.88
CA LEU A 210 -12.29 3.17 11.51
C LEU A 210 -13.43 2.53 10.73
N VAL A 211 -13.93 3.25 9.74
CA VAL A 211 -15.03 2.83 8.87
C VAL A 211 -14.44 2.48 7.51
N SER A 212 -14.66 1.26 7.05
CA SER A 212 -14.22 0.77 5.75
C SER A 212 -15.44 0.51 4.86
N ILE A 213 -15.48 1.14 3.69
CA ILE A 213 -16.63 1.13 2.77
C ILE A 213 -16.13 0.74 1.39
N ASP A 214 -16.86 -0.12 0.70
CA ASP A 214 -16.59 -0.42 -0.71
C ASP A 214 -16.86 0.84 -1.55
N ALA A 215 -15.83 1.31 -2.25
CA ALA A 215 -15.84 2.62 -2.91
C ALA A 215 -16.75 2.68 -4.15
N LEU A 216 -17.18 1.52 -4.68
CA LEU A 216 -18.04 1.45 -5.87
C LEU A 216 -19.51 1.29 -5.47
N THR A 217 -19.76 0.50 -4.43
CA THR A 217 -21.13 0.10 -4.04
C THR A 217 -21.66 0.85 -2.82
N GLY A 218 -20.79 1.48 -2.04
CA GLY A 218 -21.16 2.14 -0.77
C GLY A 218 -21.45 1.16 0.36
N HIS A 219 -21.24 -0.15 0.12
CA HIS A 219 -21.48 -1.18 1.12
C HIS A 219 -20.46 -1.07 2.25
N VAL A 220 -20.94 -1.08 3.50
CA VAL A 220 -20.08 -1.07 4.68
C VAL A 220 -19.37 -2.41 4.81
N ILE A 221 -18.04 -2.41 4.73
CA ILE A 221 -17.21 -3.60 4.88
C ILE A 221 -16.96 -3.86 6.37
N SER A 222 -16.52 -2.83 7.10
CA SER A 222 -16.23 -2.94 8.53
C SER A 222 -16.37 -1.60 9.25
N ILE A 223 -16.66 -1.67 10.55
CA ILE A 223 -16.57 -0.55 11.49
C ILE A 223 -15.84 -1.06 12.73
N GLU A 224 -14.68 -0.48 13.03
CA GLU A 224 -13.81 -0.90 14.13
C GLU A 224 -13.66 0.22 15.16
N ASP A 225 -13.87 -0.08 16.45
CA ASP A 225 -13.52 0.85 17.53
C ASP A 225 -12.00 0.82 17.78
N ARG A 226 -11.33 1.92 17.45
CA ARG A 226 -9.88 2.10 17.56
C ARG A 226 -9.41 2.46 18.97
N ILE A 227 -10.30 2.89 19.86
CA ILE A 227 -9.98 3.13 21.28
C ILE A 227 -10.13 1.82 22.05
N ASN A 228 -11.20 1.06 21.77
CA ASN A 228 -11.48 -0.20 22.43
C ASN A 228 -11.24 -1.38 21.48
N LEU A 229 -9.98 -1.61 21.10
CA LEU A 229 -9.54 -2.63 20.12
C LEU A 229 -9.98 -4.09 20.39
N HIS A 230 -10.69 -4.34 21.49
CA HIS A 230 -11.20 -5.66 21.88
C HIS A 230 -12.71 -5.69 22.18
N ARG A 231 -13.45 -4.63 21.85
CA ARG A 231 -14.92 -4.64 21.98
C ARG A 231 -15.53 -4.40 20.61
N PRO A 232 -16.10 -5.44 19.95
CA PRO A 232 -16.98 -5.17 18.82
C PRO A 232 -18.04 -4.18 19.29
N LEU A 233 -18.31 -3.16 18.49
CA LEU A 233 -19.41 -2.25 18.79
C LEU A 233 -20.66 -3.12 18.94
N PRO A 234 -21.50 -2.87 19.96
CA PRO A 234 -22.82 -3.46 19.97
C PRO A 234 -23.46 -3.15 18.62
N VAL A 235 -24.10 -4.11 17.96
CA VAL A 235 -24.87 -3.77 16.76
C VAL A 235 -26.09 -2.99 17.25
N TRP A 236 -26.00 -1.66 17.28
CA TRP A 236 -27.08 -0.77 17.72
C TRP A 236 -28.14 -0.75 16.61
N GLY A 237 -29.10 -1.67 16.64
CA GLY A 237 -30.33 -1.55 15.83
C GLY A 237 -30.71 -2.71 14.91
N VAL A 238 -29.97 -3.82 14.89
CA VAL A 238 -30.53 -5.06 14.32
C VAL A 238 -31.31 -5.75 15.44
N GLN A 239 -32.60 -5.39 15.58
CA GLN A 239 -33.54 -6.35 16.13
C GLN A 239 -33.52 -7.56 15.19
N GLN A 240 -33.07 -8.71 15.69
CA GLN A 240 -33.28 -9.99 15.00
C GLN A 240 -34.78 -10.26 14.83
#